data_AF-A0A1F7X3L9-F1
#
_entry.id   AF-A0A1F7X3L9-F1
#
_cell.length_a   1.000
_cell.length_b   1.000
_cell.length_c   1.000
_cell.angle_alpha   90.00
_cell.angle_beta   90.00
_cell.angle_gamma   90.00
#
_symmetry.space_group_name_H-M   'P 1'
#
loop_
_entity.id
_entity.type
_entity.pdbx_description
1 polymer ?
#
loop_
_entity_poly.entity_id
_entity_poly.type
_entity_poly.pdbx_seq_one_letter_code
_entity_poly.pdbx_strand_id
1 'polypeptide(L)' 'MPKRTFRPSKRYKNKVHGFRKRESTKQGKNVIKRRKIKGRRRL' A
#
# COMPACT_ATOMS: atom_id res chain seq x y z
N MET A 1 -23.53 10.23 17.10
CA MET A 1 -23.18 9.15 16.15
C MET A 1 -21.72 8.74 16.34
N PRO A 2 -21.37 7.44 16.37
CA PRO A 2 -20.00 7.00 16.58
C PRO A 2 -19.12 7.31 15.35
N LYS A 3 -17.84 7.57 15.62
CA LYS A 3 -16.84 7.88 14.60
C LYS A 3 -16.55 6.64 13.75
N ARG A 4 -16.53 6.80 12.41
CA ARG A 4 -16.15 5.72 11.50
C ARG A 4 -14.65 5.42 11.55
N THR A 5 -14.30 4.15 11.36
CA THR A 5 -12.92 3.64 11.45
C THR A 5 -12.03 4.20 10.34
N PHE A 6 -12.54 4.21 9.10
CA PHE A 6 -11.81 4.78 7.98
C PHE A 6 -11.91 6.30 8.00
N ARG A 7 -10.78 6.94 8.30
CA ARG A 7 -10.60 8.39 8.17
C ARG A 7 -9.62 8.65 7.03
N PRO A 8 -10.07 9.09 5.84
CA PRO A 8 -9.20 9.25 4.70
C PRO A 8 -8.20 10.39 4.92
N SER A 9 -6.92 10.09 4.74
CA SER A 9 -5.86 11.08 4.61
C SER A 9 -4.91 10.67 3.49
N LYS A 10 -4.76 11.54 2.49
CA LYS A 10 -3.88 11.28 1.33
C LYS A 10 -2.43 11.11 1.76
N ARG A 11 -1.95 11.96 2.69
CA ARG A 11 -0.59 11.91 3.24
C ARG A 11 -0.32 10.58 3.95
N TYR A 12 -1.24 10.14 4.81
CA TYR A 12 -1.10 8.88 5.55
C TYR A 12 -1.07 7.69 4.59
N LYS A 13 -2.02 7.62 3.65
CA LYS A 13 -2.10 6.54 2.67
C LYS A 13 -0.81 6.40 1.86
N ASN A 14 -0.26 7.50 1.37
CA ASN A 14 0.97 7.48 0.57
C ASN A 14 2.19 7.09 1.40
N LYS A 15 2.29 7.56 2.66
CA LYS A 15 3.41 7.24 3.56
C LYS A 15 3.42 5.76 3.95
N VAL A 16 2.26 5.17 4.22
CA VAL A 16 2.15 3.80 4.77
C VAL A 16 1.99 2.75 3.67
N HIS A 17 1.22 3.04 2.63
CA HIS A 17 0.86 2.04 1.61
C HIS A 17 1.43 2.34 0.22
N GLY A 18 2.06 3.49 0.02
CA GLY A 18 2.62 3.88 -1.27
C GLY A 18 3.79 3.00 -1.72
N PHE A 19 4.10 3.09 -3.02
CA PHE A 19 5.14 2.29 -3.68
C PHE A 19 6.50 2.39 -2.98
N ARG A 20 6.95 3.60 -2.64
CA ARG A 20 8.24 3.83 -1.96
C ARG A 20 8.35 3.08 -0.63
N LYS A 21 7.25 2.99 0.13
CA LYS A 21 7.23 2.24 1.41
C LYS A 21 7.24 0.73 1.22
N ARG A 22 6.69 0.24 0.12
CA ARG A 22 6.75 -1.17 -0.25
C ARG A 22 8.14 -1.56 -0.75
N GLU A 23 8.80 -0.71 -1.53
CA GLU A 23 10.18 -0.96 -1.98
C GLU A 23 11.23 -0.88 -0.86
N SER A 24 10.95 -0.17 0.24
CA SER A 24 11.95 0.02 1.31
C SER A 24 12.23 -1.24 2.15
N THR A 25 11.38 -2.27 2.11
CA THR A 25 11.55 -3.49 2.92
C THR A 25 11.56 -4.74 2.06
N LYS A 26 12.32 -5.78 2.48
CA LYS A 26 12.36 -7.07 1.78
C LYS A 26 10.96 -7.67 1.59
N GLN A 27 10.12 -7.59 2.62
CA GLN A 27 8.75 -8.09 2.57
C GLN A 27 7.87 -7.27 1.61
N GLY A 28 8.03 -5.95 1.57
CA GLY A 28 7.25 -5.10 0.67
C GLY A 28 7.62 -5.31 -0.80
N LYS A 29 8.90 -5.54 -1.11
CA LYS A 29 9.35 -5.95 -2.45
C LYS A 29 8.69 -7.27 -2.88
N ASN A 30 8.59 -8.25 -1.97
CA ASN A 30 7.90 -9.51 -2.24
C ASN A 30 6.40 -9.31 -2.53
N VAL A 31 5.75 -8.34 -1.88
CA VAL A 31 4.35 -7.99 -2.20
C VAL A 31 4.25 -7.44 -3.62
N ILE A 32 5.12 -6.52 -4.02
CA ILE A 32 5.13 -5.96 -5.38
C ILE A 32 5.38 -7.07 -6.41
N LYS A 33 6.39 -7.92 -6.18
CA LYS A 33 6.69 -9.07 -7.06
C LYS A 33 5.47 -9.97 -7.25
N ARG A 34 4.81 -10.37 -6.17
CA ARG A 34 3.58 -11.20 -6.25
C ARG A 34 2.44 -10.50 -6.99
N ARG A 35 2.25 -9.19 -6.78
CA ARG A 35 1.21 -8.42 -7.47
C ARG A 35 1.49 -8.30 -8.98
N LYS A 36 2.76 -8.13 -9.37
CA LYS A 36 3.20 -8.13 -10.78
C LYS A 36 2.96 -9.49 -11.43
N ILE A 37 3.40 -10.59 -10.80
CA ILE A 37 3.19 -11.95 -11.32
C ILE A 37 1.70 -12.25 -11.50
N LYS A 38 0.85 -11.81 -10.56
CA LYS A 38 -0.61 -11.96 -10.66
C LYS A 38 -1.26 -11.04 -11.73
N GLY A 39 -0.52 -10.12 -12.34
CA GLY A 39 -1.05 -9.20 -13.35
C GLY A 39 -1.99 -8.12 -12.80
N ARG A 40 -1.83 -7.68 -11.54
CA ARG A 40 -2.68 -6.63 -10.97
C ARG A 40 -2.42 -5.28 -11.67
N ARG A 41 -3.47 -4.69 -12.27
CA ARG A 41 -3.40 -3.38 -12.95
C ARG A 41 -2.90 -2.23 -12.07
N ARG A 42 -3.09 -2.30 -10.74
CA ARG A 42 -2.62 -1.29 -9.78
C ARG A 42 -1.66 -1.93 -8.78
N LEU A 43 -0.46 -1.37 -8.66
CA LEU A 43 0.55 -1.78 -7.68
C LEU A 43 0.50 -0.93 -6.42
#